data_AF-A0A382BX14-F1
#
_entry.id   AF-A0A382BX14-F1
#
_cell.length_a   1.000
_cell.length_b   1.000
_cell.length_c   1.000
_cell.angle_alpha   90.00
_cell.angle_beta   90.00
_cell.angle_gamma   90.00
#
_symmetry.space_group_name_H-M   'P 1'
#
loop_
_entity.id
_entity.type
_entity.pdbx_description
1 polymer ?
#
loop_
_entity_poly.entity_id
_entity_poly.type
_entity_poly.pdbx_seq_one_letter_code
_entity_poly.pdbx_strand_id
1 'polypeptide(L)'
;YRPHVPFFPPRRVYDSLEKVALPEVREDDWNDIPNAARKVSLSNPKIPTHDWMKEKNRWQLAVHAYLACVRWTDEQLGRVLDALDKGPHAKDTIVVLFSDHGYHLGEKQRWSKFSLWERTTRVPLIIRVPGGEQGKTAQPVELLSIYPTLIDLCELTENPKLEGVSLQPLLKNPEAKWNHVAISTLGQNNHAVRDRRWRYVRYADGSEELYDHQNDPHEWNNLANGEPNPSHAKVIARLKKRLPKTNAPQRSR
;
A
#
# COMPACT_ATOMS: atom_id res chain seq x y z
N TYR A 1 11.84 -8.39 9.91
CA TYR A 1 11.70 -6.92 9.93
C TYR A 1 12.16 -6.22 8.64
N ARG A 2 13.01 -6.82 7.81
CA ARG A 2 13.31 -6.25 6.49
C ARG A 2 12.04 -6.16 5.63
N PRO A 3 11.93 -5.14 4.75
CA PRO A 3 12.98 -4.22 4.31
C PRO A 3 13.02 -2.86 5.02
N HIS A 4 12.48 -2.70 6.24
CA HIS A 4 12.56 -1.40 6.93
C HIS A 4 14.01 -0.94 7.17
N VAL A 5 14.22 0.38 7.12
CA VAL A 5 15.51 1.04 7.42
C VAL A 5 16.07 0.67 8.81
N PRO A 6 17.40 0.67 8.99
CA PRO A 6 18.43 0.85 7.96
C PRO A 6 18.53 -0.38 7.05
N PHE A 7 18.76 -0.19 5.74
CA PHE A 7 18.80 -1.29 4.76
C PHE A 7 20.11 -2.09 4.82
N PHE A 8 20.21 -3.04 5.75
CA PHE A 8 21.39 -3.91 5.87
C PHE A 8 21.03 -5.38 5.54
N PRO A 9 21.12 -5.78 4.26
CA PRO A 9 21.07 -7.18 3.85
C PRO A 9 22.43 -7.87 4.08
N PRO A 10 22.49 -9.22 4.11
CA PRO A 10 23.76 -9.93 4.04
C PRO A 10 24.51 -9.57 2.76
N ARG A 11 25.84 -9.44 2.85
CA ARG A 11 26.69 -9.07 1.70
C ARG A 11 26.48 -9.98 0.48
N ARG A 12 26.39 -11.30 0.67
CA ARG A 12 26.14 -12.24 -0.43
C ARG A 12 24.85 -11.93 -1.20
N VAL A 13 23.83 -11.40 -0.53
CA VAL A 13 22.53 -11.09 -1.17
C VAL A 13 22.63 -9.76 -1.89
N TYR A 14 23.27 -8.76 -1.26
CA TYR A 14 23.56 -7.49 -1.89
C TYR A 14 24.35 -7.67 -3.19
N ASP A 15 25.45 -8.42 -3.12
CA ASP A 15 26.35 -8.67 -4.25
C ASP A 15 25.70 -9.58 -5.32
N SER A 16 24.63 -10.34 -4.98
CA SER A 16 23.90 -11.18 -5.94
C SER A 16 22.96 -10.41 -6.89
N LEU A 17 22.67 -9.15 -6.59
CA LEU A 17 21.90 -8.29 -7.49
C LEU A 17 22.86 -7.53 -8.40
N GLU A 18 22.93 -7.90 -9.68
CA GLU A 18 23.87 -7.26 -10.62
C GLU A 18 23.41 -5.87 -11.06
N LYS A 19 22.12 -5.72 -11.37
CA LYS A 19 21.50 -4.46 -11.80
C LYS A 19 20.13 -4.32 -11.16
N VAL A 20 19.83 -3.12 -10.68
CA VAL A 20 18.52 -2.76 -10.15
C VAL A 20 17.92 -1.61 -10.95
N ALA A 21 16.63 -1.72 -11.25
CA ALA A 21 15.87 -0.62 -11.84
C ALA A 21 15.57 0.42 -10.75
N LEU A 22 15.86 1.68 -11.04
CA LEU A 22 15.42 2.78 -10.19
C LEU A 22 13.93 3.06 -10.44
N PRO A 23 13.18 3.51 -9.43
CA PRO A 23 11.83 4.01 -9.65
C PRO A 23 11.82 5.16 -10.65
N GLU A 24 10.75 5.25 -11.43
CA GLU A 24 10.50 6.43 -12.26
C GLU A 24 10.06 7.59 -11.36
N VAL A 25 10.73 8.73 -11.51
CA VAL A 25 10.46 9.95 -10.74
C VAL A 25 10.34 11.13 -11.68
N ARG A 26 9.44 12.07 -11.36
CA ARG A 26 9.23 13.31 -12.12
C ARG A 26 9.58 14.51 -11.23
N GLU A 27 10.35 15.46 -11.73
CA GLU A 27 10.85 16.57 -10.90
C GLU A 27 9.74 17.53 -10.45
N ASP A 28 8.72 17.70 -11.29
CA ASP A 28 7.56 18.57 -11.09
C ASP A 28 6.33 17.84 -10.50
N ASP A 29 6.47 16.61 -9.99
CA ASP A 29 5.41 15.79 -9.35
C ASP A 29 4.78 16.45 -8.10
N TRP A 30 5.32 17.58 -7.65
CA TRP A 30 4.77 18.37 -6.55
C TRP A 30 3.95 19.58 -7.01
N ASN A 31 4.02 19.98 -8.28
CA ASN A 31 3.46 21.25 -8.73
C ASN A 31 1.93 21.31 -8.64
N ASP A 32 1.27 20.16 -8.65
CA ASP A 32 -0.18 20.01 -8.64
C ASP A 32 -0.75 19.39 -7.35
N ILE A 33 0.10 19.09 -6.36
CA ILE A 33 -0.37 18.56 -5.07
C ILE A 33 -0.70 19.70 -4.08
N PRO A 34 -1.73 19.53 -3.24
CA PRO A 34 -2.07 20.51 -2.21
C PRO A 34 -0.96 20.71 -1.17
N ASN A 35 -0.96 21.89 -0.53
CA ASN A 35 -0.05 22.18 0.58
C ASN A 35 -0.21 21.20 1.76
N ALA A 36 -1.42 20.71 2.04
CA ALA A 36 -1.62 19.70 3.07
C ALA A 36 -0.89 18.38 2.77
N ALA A 37 -0.90 17.93 1.52
CA ALA A 37 -0.15 16.74 1.07
C ALA A 37 1.35 16.87 1.37
N ARG A 38 1.91 18.05 1.06
CA ARG A 38 3.32 18.38 1.35
C ARG A 38 3.59 18.36 2.85
N LYS A 39 2.75 19.04 3.65
CA LYS A 39 2.89 19.10 5.12
C LYS A 39 2.86 17.72 5.76
N VAL A 40 1.90 16.88 5.36
CA VAL A 40 1.78 15.49 5.85
C VAL A 40 3.03 14.68 5.47
N SER A 41 3.46 14.77 4.21
CA SER A 41 4.62 14.04 3.69
C SER A 41 5.96 14.46 4.28
N LEU A 42 6.07 15.72 4.71
CA LEU A 42 7.23 16.32 5.36
C LEU A 42 7.15 16.34 6.89
N SER A 43 6.10 15.73 7.48
CA SER A 43 5.86 15.78 8.93
C SER A 43 7.01 15.26 9.79
N ASN A 44 7.87 14.40 9.24
CA ASN A 44 9.10 13.96 9.88
C ASN A 44 10.34 14.54 9.16
N PRO A 45 10.99 15.57 9.73
CA PRO A 45 12.13 16.25 9.10
C PRO A 45 13.40 15.39 9.06
N LYS A 46 13.45 14.26 9.79
CA LYS A 46 14.59 13.34 9.77
C LYS A 46 14.63 12.46 8.51
N ILE A 47 13.56 12.47 7.71
CA ILE A 47 13.48 11.69 6.48
C ILE A 47 14.04 12.53 5.34
N PRO A 48 15.08 12.05 4.63
CA PRO A 48 15.68 12.82 3.54
C PRO A 48 14.69 13.06 2.40
N THR A 49 14.85 14.18 1.71
CA THR A 49 14.20 14.40 0.41
C THR A 49 14.90 13.56 -0.66
N HIS A 50 14.20 13.32 -1.77
CA HIS A 50 14.81 12.60 -2.87
C HIS A 50 15.92 13.43 -3.56
N ASP A 51 15.75 14.75 -3.71
CA ASP A 51 16.84 15.61 -4.19
C ASP A 51 18.11 15.51 -3.35
N TRP A 52 18.01 15.46 -2.01
CA TRP A 52 19.18 15.22 -1.16
C TRP A 52 19.83 13.86 -1.43
N MET A 53 19.01 12.81 -1.65
CA MET A 53 19.51 11.48 -2.01
C MET A 53 20.23 11.45 -3.35
N LYS A 54 19.78 12.25 -4.34
CA LYS A 54 20.46 12.45 -5.62
C LYS A 54 21.78 13.21 -5.41
N GLU A 55 21.74 14.35 -4.72
CA GLU A 55 22.93 15.19 -4.45
C GLU A 55 24.04 14.41 -3.75
N LYS A 56 23.68 13.51 -2.82
CA LYS A 56 24.64 12.66 -2.10
C LYS A 56 24.99 11.36 -2.82
N ASN A 57 24.55 11.15 -4.06
CA ASN A 57 24.74 9.93 -4.84
C ASN A 57 24.31 8.65 -4.09
N ARG A 58 23.23 8.75 -3.30
CA ARG A 58 22.73 7.66 -2.44
C ARG A 58 21.58 6.89 -3.05
N TRP A 59 20.90 7.44 -4.07
CA TRP A 59 19.66 6.86 -4.59
C TRP A 59 19.84 5.40 -5.05
N GLN A 60 20.77 5.15 -5.97
CA GLN A 60 21.00 3.81 -6.50
C GLN A 60 21.44 2.83 -5.42
N LEU A 61 22.35 3.24 -4.53
CA LEU A 61 22.81 2.42 -3.41
C LEU A 61 21.67 2.03 -2.47
N ALA A 62 20.77 2.95 -2.17
CA ALA A 62 19.65 2.73 -1.28
C ALA A 62 18.57 1.84 -1.92
N VAL A 63 18.25 2.03 -3.21
CA VAL A 63 17.34 1.14 -3.96
C VAL A 63 17.91 -0.28 -4.00
N HIS A 64 19.20 -0.42 -4.31
CA HIS A 64 19.89 -1.71 -4.31
C HIS A 64 19.80 -2.39 -2.95
N ALA A 65 20.12 -1.67 -1.88
CA ALA A 65 20.07 -2.20 -0.52
C ALA A 65 18.65 -2.60 -0.09
N TYR A 66 17.63 -1.82 -0.49
CA TYR A 66 16.23 -2.13 -0.25
C TYR A 66 15.81 -3.42 -0.96
N LEU A 67 16.11 -3.56 -2.26
CA LEU A 67 15.76 -4.75 -3.04
C LEU A 67 16.53 -5.99 -2.57
N ALA A 68 17.80 -5.83 -2.17
CA ALA A 68 18.56 -6.92 -1.55
C ALA A 68 17.95 -7.33 -0.20
N CYS A 69 17.40 -6.39 0.58
CA CYS A 69 16.64 -6.72 1.78
C CYS A 69 15.35 -7.49 1.45
N VAL A 70 14.64 -7.13 0.38
CA VAL A 70 13.45 -7.87 -0.10
C VAL A 70 13.83 -9.30 -0.52
N ARG A 71 14.89 -9.46 -1.33
CA ARG A 71 15.41 -10.77 -1.73
C ARG A 71 15.81 -11.62 -0.53
N TRP A 72 16.45 -11.02 0.47
CA TRP A 72 16.81 -11.75 1.68
C TRP A 72 15.58 -12.18 2.49
N THR A 73 14.54 -11.34 2.57
CA THR A 73 13.25 -11.73 3.17
C THR A 73 12.62 -12.90 2.42
N ASP A 74 12.66 -12.91 1.10
CA ASP A 74 12.18 -14.02 0.26
C ASP A 74 12.91 -15.34 0.59
N GLU A 75 14.24 -15.32 0.71
CA GLU A 75 15.01 -16.50 1.15
C GLU A 75 14.61 -16.98 2.55
N GLN A 76 14.29 -16.06 3.48
CA GLN A 76 13.87 -16.44 4.83
C GLN A 76 12.44 -16.99 4.84
N LEU A 77 11.55 -16.45 4.01
CA LEU A 77 10.21 -16.97 3.83
C LEU A 77 10.27 -18.40 3.28
N GLY A 78 11.10 -18.66 2.26
CA GLY A 78 11.31 -20.01 1.72
C GLY A 78 11.68 -21.03 2.80
N ARG A 79 12.58 -20.67 3.74
CA ARG A 79 12.95 -21.56 4.86
C ARG A 79 11.77 -21.89 5.78
N VAL A 80 10.90 -20.92 6.05
CA VAL A 80 9.71 -21.12 6.89
C VAL A 80 8.71 -22.02 6.16
N LEU A 81 8.49 -21.78 4.87
CA LEU A 81 7.58 -22.58 4.06
C LEU A 81 8.10 -24.01 3.86
N ASP A 82 9.40 -24.20 3.60
CA ASP A 82 10.03 -25.53 3.51
C ASP A 82 9.88 -26.33 4.81
N ALA A 83 9.97 -25.66 5.96
CA ALA A 83 9.77 -26.30 7.26
C ALA A 83 8.29 -26.66 7.49
N LEU A 84 7.37 -25.76 7.12
CA LEU A 84 5.93 -26.01 7.19
C LEU A 84 5.54 -27.21 6.31
N ASP A 85 6.04 -27.26 5.07
CA ASP A 85 5.73 -28.30 4.09
C ASP A 85 6.22 -29.70 4.51
N LYS A 86 7.31 -29.76 5.28
CA LYS A 86 7.82 -31.01 5.88
C LYS A 86 7.12 -31.38 7.20
N GLY A 87 6.34 -30.46 7.77
CA GLY A 87 5.67 -30.63 9.04
C GLY A 87 4.32 -31.37 8.91
N PRO A 88 3.79 -31.88 10.03
CA PRO A 88 2.50 -32.60 10.04
C PRO A 88 1.30 -31.72 9.65
N HIS A 89 1.42 -30.39 9.69
CA HIS A 89 0.35 -29.44 9.43
C HIS A 89 0.38 -28.80 8.02
N ALA A 90 1.26 -29.26 7.12
CA ALA A 90 1.44 -28.67 5.78
C ALA A 90 0.11 -28.53 4.97
N LYS A 91 -0.77 -29.53 5.11
CA LYS A 91 -2.07 -29.61 4.42
C LYS A 91 -3.22 -28.97 5.20
N ASP A 92 -2.94 -28.41 6.38
CA ASP A 92 -3.95 -27.88 7.31
C ASP A 92 -3.54 -26.49 7.84
N THR A 93 -2.77 -25.74 7.05
CA THR A 93 -2.29 -24.41 7.43
C THR A 93 -2.65 -23.37 6.38
N ILE A 94 -3.40 -22.35 6.79
CA ILE A 94 -3.60 -21.13 6.01
C ILE A 94 -2.36 -20.24 6.18
N VAL A 95 -1.79 -19.79 5.07
CA VAL A 95 -0.65 -18.86 5.08
C VAL A 95 -1.09 -17.51 4.54
N VAL A 96 -0.87 -16.45 5.31
CA VAL A 96 -1.15 -15.07 4.91
C VAL A 96 0.15 -14.28 4.90
N LEU A 97 0.58 -13.80 3.72
CA LEU A 97 1.73 -12.93 3.55
C LEU A 97 1.25 -11.51 3.22
N PHE A 98 1.67 -10.53 4.01
CA PHE A 98 1.35 -9.12 3.77
C PHE A 98 2.43 -8.18 4.31
N SER A 99 2.35 -6.90 3.94
CA SER A 99 3.14 -5.80 4.53
C SER A 99 2.24 -4.85 5.30
N ASP A 100 2.76 -4.15 6.31
CA ASP A 100 2.02 -3.14 7.08
C ASP A 100 1.81 -1.85 6.29
N HIS A 101 2.80 -1.46 5.49
CA HIS A 101 2.74 -0.34 4.55
C HIS A 101 3.73 -0.54 3.39
N GLY A 102 3.62 0.33 2.37
CA GLY A 102 4.59 0.45 1.28
C GLY A 102 5.74 1.41 1.61
N TYR A 103 6.58 1.77 0.64
CA TYR A 103 7.75 2.61 0.88
C TYR A 103 8.13 3.39 -0.38
N HIS A 104 8.25 4.72 -0.27
CA HIS A 104 8.81 5.55 -1.35
C HIS A 104 10.32 5.36 -1.44
N LEU A 105 10.81 5.22 -2.67
CA LEU A 105 12.23 5.12 -3.02
C LEU A 105 12.66 6.28 -3.92
N GLY A 106 11.92 7.39 -3.86
CA GLY A 106 12.17 8.63 -4.59
C GLY A 106 10.91 9.28 -5.18
N GLU A 107 9.86 8.49 -5.39
CA GLU A 107 8.58 8.97 -5.92
C GLU A 107 8.05 10.15 -5.08
N LYS A 108 7.42 11.12 -5.75
CA LYS A 108 6.94 12.36 -5.14
C LYS A 108 8.00 13.03 -4.26
N GLN A 109 9.25 13.08 -4.69
CA GLN A 109 10.35 13.70 -3.95
C GLN A 109 10.55 13.17 -2.50
N ARG A 110 9.99 11.99 -2.18
CA ARG A 110 9.96 11.43 -0.83
C ARG A 110 10.69 10.11 -0.75
N TRP A 111 11.05 9.80 0.49
CA TRP A 111 11.44 8.47 0.95
C TRP A 111 10.53 8.11 2.12
N SER A 112 10.44 6.82 2.47
CA SER A 112 9.59 6.34 3.59
C SER A 112 8.09 6.32 3.27
N LYS A 113 7.21 6.33 4.29
CA LYS A 113 5.80 5.93 4.18
C LYS A 113 4.73 6.96 4.55
N PHE A 114 5.11 8.19 4.89
CA PHE A 114 4.18 9.17 5.47
C PHE A 114 3.33 9.88 4.41
N SER A 115 2.56 9.14 3.63
CA SER A 115 1.66 9.68 2.61
C SER A 115 0.43 8.81 2.38
N LEU A 116 -0.55 9.34 1.66
CA LEU A 116 -1.79 8.66 1.28
C LEU A 116 -1.80 8.18 -0.19
N TRP A 117 -0.66 8.26 -0.85
CA TRP A 117 -0.43 7.79 -2.23
C TRP A 117 -0.30 6.28 -2.33
N GLU A 118 -0.44 5.74 -3.53
CA GLU A 118 -0.42 4.29 -3.80
C GLU A 118 0.87 3.63 -3.30
N ARG A 119 2.03 4.27 -3.50
CA ARG A 119 3.34 3.70 -3.14
C ARG A 119 3.49 3.33 -1.66
N THR A 120 2.76 3.99 -0.77
CA THR A 120 2.84 3.76 0.68
C THR A 120 1.63 3.02 1.23
N THR A 121 0.54 2.98 0.49
CA THR A 121 -0.74 2.40 0.95
C THR A 121 -1.05 1.05 0.31
N ARG A 122 -0.52 0.76 -0.89
CA ARG A 122 -0.65 -0.56 -1.51
C ARG A 122 0.48 -1.48 -1.07
N VAL A 123 0.09 -2.66 -0.59
CA VAL A 123 0.98 -3.68 -0.05
C VAL A 123 0.71 -5.04 -0.73
N PRO A 124 1.68 -5.96 -0.74
CA PRO A 124 1.37 -7.34 -1.07
C PRO A 124 0.36 -7.91 -0.07
N LEU A 125 -0.58 -8.71 -0.58
CA LEU A 125 -1.46 -9.57 0.20
C LEU A 125 -1.62 -10.88 -0.57
N ILE A 126 -1.08 -11.97 -0.04
CA ILE A 126 -1.18 -13.31 -0.60
C ILE A 126 -1.77 -14.21 0.47
N ILE A 127 -2.81 -14.96 0.11
CA ILE A 127 -3.49 -15.89 1.01
C ILE A 127 -3.46 -17.27 0.35
N ARG A 128 -2.83 -18.25 1.00
CA ARG A 128 -2.85 -19.65 0.61
C ARG A 128 -3.77 -20.39 1.56
N VAL A 129 -4.85 -20.93 1.03
CA VAL A 129 -5.80 -21.78 1.77
C VAL A 129 -5.56 -23.24 1.35
N PRO A 130 -5.41 -24.20 2.27
CA PRO A 130 -5.33 -25.61 1.91
C PRO A 130 -6.56 -26.05 1.10
N GLY A 131 -6.33 -26.68 -0.06
CA GLY A 131 -7.42 -27.10 -0.95
C GLY A 131 -8.19 -25.96 -1.63
N GLY A 132 -7.74 -24.71 -1.48
CA GLY A 132 -8.36 -23.54 -2.12
C GLY A 132 -7.97 -23.38 -3.59
N GLU A 133 -8.69 -22.49 -4.27
CA GLU A 133 -8.46 -22.15 -5.68
C GLU A 133 -7.23 -21.24 -5.85
N GLN A 134 -6.57 -21.37 -7.00
CA GLN A 134 -5.52 -20.43 -7.41
C GLN A 134 -6.12 -19.26 -8.18
N GLY A 135 -5.66 -18.05 -7.89
CA GLY A 135 -6.16 -16.88 -8.59
C GLY A 135 -5.46 -15.58 -8.23
N LYS A 136 -5.76 -14.56 -9.02
CA LYS A 136 -5.34 -13.18 -8.80
C LYS A 136 -6.55 -12.29 -9.02
N THR A 137 -6.74 -11.33 -8.13
CA THR A 137 -7.77 -10.31 -8.28
C THR A 137 -7.16 -8.92 -8.32
N ALA A 138 -7.79 -8.01 -9.06
CA ALA A 138 -7.46 -6.58 -9.09
C ALA A 138 -8.44 -5.76 -8.25
N GLN A 139 -9.33 -6.41 -7.50
CA GLN A 139 -10.29 -5.74 -6.63
C GLN A 139 -9.57 -5.07 -5.45
N PRO A 140 -9.98 -3.86 -5.04
CA PRO A 140 -9.39 -3.17 -3.90
C PRO A 140 -9.80 -3.85 -2.59
N VAL A 141 -8.83 -4.21 -1.76
CA VAL A 141 -9.04 -4.86 -0.45
C VAL A 141 -8.21 -4.16 0.61
N GLU A 142 -8.57 -4.38 1.87
CA GLU A 142 -7.92 -3.76 3.03
C GLU A 142 -7.24 -4.80 3.91
N LEU A 143 -6.23 -4.40 4.69
CA LEU A 143 -5.63 -5.29 5.69
C LEU A 143 -6.63 -5.65 6.81
N LEU A 144 -7.63 -4.79 7.05
CA LEU A 144 -8.74 -5.08 7.97
C LEU A 144 -9.57 -6.30 7.54
N SER A 145 -9.55 -6.66 6.25
CA SER A 145 -10.24 -7.83 5.72
C SER A 145 -9.59 -9.15 6.13
N ILE A 146 -8.32 -9.16 6.55
CA ILE A 146 -7.61 -10.40 6.90
C ILE A 146 -8.34 -11.13 8.04
N TYR A 147 -8.65 -10.41 9.12
CA TYR A 147 -9.26 -11.02 10.31
C TYR A 147 -10.65 -11.64 10.07
N PRO A 148 -11.65 -10.93 9.49
CA PRO A 148 -12.94 -11.55 9.15
C PRO A 148 -12.81 -12.67 8.11
N THR A 149 -11.84 -12.60 7.20
CA THR A 149 -11.57 -13.72 6.27
C THR A 149 -11.11 -14.97 7.02
N LEU A 150 -10.24 -14.82 8.02
CA LEU A 150 -9.78 -15.94 8.83
C LEU A 150 -10.89 -16.51 9.72
N ILE A 151 -11.80 -15.67 10.23
CA ILE A 151 -13.01 -16.15 10.92
C ILE A 151 -13.82 -17.06 10.00
N ASP A 152 -14.10 -16.62 8.77
CA ASP A 152 -14.89 -17.39 7.82
C ASP A 152 -14.19 -18.69 7.37
N LEU A 153 -12.88 -18.63 7.12
CA LEU A 153 -12.11 -19.79 6.67
C LEU A 153 -11.92 -20.85 7.76
N CYS A 154 -11.88 -20.43 9.03
CA CYS A 154 -11.74 -21.32 10.18
C CYS A 154 -13.09 -21.67 10.83
N GLU A 155 -14.22 -21.27 10.22
CA GLU A 155 -15.57 -21.52 10.73
C GLU A 155 -15.78 -21.04 12.18
N LEU A 156 -15.14 -19.91 12.53
CA LEU A 156 -15.25 -19.31 13.86
C LEU A 156 -16.51 -18.45 13.97
N THR A 157 -16.90 -18.12 15.20
CA THR A 157 -18.03 -17.23 15.45
C THR A 157 -17.78 -15.84 14.86
N GLU A 158 -18.76 -15.33 14.12
CA GLU A 158 -18.73 -13.99 13.56
C GLU A 158 -18.54 -12.93 14.65
N ASN A 159 -17.74 -11.90 14.35
CA ASN A 159 -17.63 -10.72 15.20
C ASN A 159 -18.25 -9.50 14.49
N PRO A 160 -19.47 -9.09 14.87
CA PRO A 160 -20.19 -8.00 14.19
C PRO A 160 -19.59 -6.62 14.43
N LYS A 161 -18.55 -6.50 15.26
CA LYS A 161 -17.83 -5.24 15.51
C LYS A 161 -16.71 -4.98 14.49
N LEU A 162 -16.42 -5.93 13.60
CA LEU A 162 -15.38 -5.78 12.59
C LEU A 162 -15.85 -4.89 11.45
N GLU A 163 -15.03 -3.92 11.08
CA GLU A 163 -15.29 -3.04 9.93
C GLU A 163 -14.75 -3.63 8.61
N GLY A 164 -13.80 -4.58 8.70
CA GLY A 164 -13.26 -5.28 7.55
C GLY A 164 -14.27 -6.23 6.92
N VAL A 165 -14.14 -6.44 5.61
CA VAL A 165 -15.01 -7.33 4.84
C VAL A 165 -14.26 -8.59 4.47
N SER A 166 -14.86 -9.76 4.70
CA SER A 166 -14.26 -11.04 4.35
C SER A 166 -13.97 -11.15 2.85
N LEU A 167 -12.80 -11.68 2.52
CA LEU A 167 -12.33 -11.92 1.16
C LEU A 167 -12.78 -13.29 0.64
N GLN A 168 -13.53 -14.08 1.42
CA GLN A 168 -13.96 -15.41 1.02
C GLN A 168 -14.63 -15.46 -0.38
N PRO A 169 -15.47 -14.48 -0.80
CA PRO A 169 -15.99 -14.46 -2.16
C PRO A 169 -14.91 -14.35 -3.24
N LEU A 170 -13.86 -13.55 -3.00
CA LEU A 170 -12.73 -13.38 -3.92
C LEU A 170 -11.79 -14.59 -3.92
N LEU A 171 -11.66 -15.29 -2.79
CA LEU A 171 -10.90 -16.54 -2.69
C LEU A 171 -11.59 -17.68 -3.46
N LYS A 172 -12.92 -17.71 -3.50
CA LYS A 172 -13.71 -18.68 -4.28
C LYS A 172 -13.77 -18.33 -5.77
N ASN A 173 -13.88 -17.04 -6.09
CA ASN A 173 -13.91 -16.54 -7.46
C ASN A 173 -13.19 -15.18 -7.55
N PRO A 174 -11.98 -15.10 -8.14
CA PRO A 174 -11.22 -13.86 -8.25
C PRO A 174 -11.94 -12.72 -8.99
N GLU A 175 -12.93 -13.05 -9.83
CA GLU A 175 -13.75 -12.10 -10.60
C GLU A 175 -15.13 -11.83 -9.96
N ALA A 176 -15.35 -12.28 -8.71
CA ALA A 176 -16.60 -12.01 -8.00
C ALA A 176 -16.92 -10.50 -7.96
N LYS A 177 -18.22 -10.18 -8.01
CA LYS A 177 -18.68 -8.80 -7.88
C LYS A 177 -18.21 -8.22 -6.54
N TRP A 178 -17.45 -7.13 -6.60
CA TRP A 178 -16.87 -6.49 -5.42
C TRP A 178 -17.27 -5.02 -5.37
N ASN A 179 -18.11 -4.65 -4.41
CA ASN A 179 -18.65 -3.29 -4.28
C ASN A 179 -17.96 -2.50 -3.16
N HIS A 180 -16.79 -2.95 -2.71
CA HIS A 180 -15.98 -2.32 -1.66
C HIS A 180 -14.85 -1.48 -2.25
N VAL A 181 -14.30 -0.61 -1.41
CA VAL A 181 -13.14 0.23 -1.70
C VAL A 181 -12.14 0.01 -0.58
N ALA A 182 -10.86 0.29 -0.83
CA ALA A 182 -9.87 0.35 0.23
C ALA A 182 -9.75 1.77 0.78
N ILE A 183 -9.69 1.91 2.11
CA ILE A 183 -9.54 3.18 2.79
C ILE A 183 -8.21 3.21 3.54
N SER A 184 -7.47 4.31 3.41
CA SER A 184 -6.25 4.55 4.17
C SER A 184 -6.37 5.86 4.91
N THR A 185 -5.91 5.90 6.16
CA THR A 185 -6.00 7.09 7.03
C THR A 185 -4.62 7.43 7.58
N LEU A 186 -4.25 8.71 7.56
CA LEU A 186 -2.98 9.20 8.08
C LEU A 186 -3.19 10.42 8.98
N GLY A 187 -3.19 10.18 10.30
CA GLY A 187 -3.59 11.20 11.27
C GLY A 187 -5.09 11.50 11.20
N GLN A 188 -5.52 12.57 11.86
CA GLN A 188 -6.93 12.94 11.91
C GLN A 188 -7.38 13.62 10.59
N ASN A 189 -8.52 13.20 10.05
CA ASN A 189 -9.20 13.79 8.88
C ASN A 189 -8.43 13.74 7.54
N ASN A 190 -7.33 12.98 7.43
CA ASN A 190 -6.69 12.72 6.14
C ASN A 190 -6.97 11.29 5.70
N HIS A 191 -7.63 11.12 4.56
CA HIS A 191 -8.04 9.82 4.05
C HIS A 191 -7.78 9.68 2.55
N ALA A 192 -7.43 8.46 2.13
CA ALA A 192 -7.51 8.03 0.74
C ALA A 192 -8.59 6.95 0.59
N VAL A 193 -9.31 7.01 -0.51
CA VAL A 193 -10.25 5.99 -0.97
C VAL A 193 -9.75 5.48 -2.32
N ARG A 194 -9.55 4.16 -2.42
CA ARG A 194 -9.08 3.48 -3.63
C ARG A 194 -10.14 2.49 -4.10
N ASP A 195 -10.71 2.71 -5.28
CA ASP A 195 -11.51 1.69 -5.96
C ASP A 195 -10.65 0.87 -6.95
N ARG A 196 -11.20 0.17 -7.95
CA ARG A 196 -10.39 -0.55 -8.96
C ARG A 196 -9.55 0.38 -9.84
N ARG A 197 -10.04 1.58 -10.17
CA ARG A 197 -9.43 2.51 -11.14
C ARG A 197 -8.94 3.81 -10.51
N TRP A 198 -9.69 4.37 -9.58
CA TRP A 198 -9.48 5.69 -9.04
C TRP A 198 -8.90 5.65 -7.63
N ARG A 199 -8.03 6.61 -7.34
CA ARG A 199 -7.71 7.02 -5.98
C ARG A 199 -8.22 8.44 -5.78
N TYR A 200 -8.91 8.66 -4.67
CA TYR A 200 -9.30 9.97 -4.20
C TYR A 200 -8.71 10.21 -2.82
N VAL A 201 -8.08 11.36 -2.61
CA VAL A 201 -7.51 11.77 -1.32
C VAL A 201 -8.22 13.03 -0.83
N ARG A 202 -8.55 13.07 0.46
CA ARG A 202 -9.10 14.25 1.15
C ARG A 202 -8.24 14.53 2.36
N TYR A 203 -7.74 15.76 2.46
CA TYR A 203 -6.98 16.22 3.63
C TYR A 203 -7.86 16.96 4.64
N ALA A 204 -7.30 17.14 5.84
CA ALA A 204 -7.95 17.82 6.95
C ALA A 204 -8.32 19.28 6.66
N ASP A 205 -7.54 19.98 5.83
CA ASP A 205 -7.83 21.35 5.38
C ASP A 205 -8.90 21.43 4.30
N GLY A 206 -9.36 20.27 3.83
CA GLY A 206 -10.36 20.15 2.79
C GLY A 206 -9.83 20.19 1.36
N SER A 207 -8.52 20.21 1.16
CA SER A 207 -7.94 19.97 -0.16
C SER A 207 -8.10 18.53 -0.61
N GLU A 208 -8.10 18.32 -1.92
CA GLU A 208 -8.43 17.05 -2.55
C GLU A 208 -7.38 16.67 -3.60
N GLU A 209 -7.19 15.37 -3.79
CA GLU A 209 -6.47 14.81 -4.94
C GLU A 209 -7.32 13.74 -5.62
N LEU A 210 -7.22 13.60 -6.95
CA LEU A 210 -7.83 12.51 -7.72
C LEU A 210 -6.84 11.98 -8.75
N TYR A 211 -6.64 10.65 -8.78
CA TYR A 211 -5.76 9.97 -9.72
C TYR A 211 -6.48 8.83 -10.45
N ASP A 212 -6.24 8.75 -11.76
CA ASP A 212 -6.73 7.68 -12.63
C ASP A 212 -5.66 6.60 -12.84
N HIS A 213 -5.63 5.55 -12.03
CA HIS A 213 -4.59 4.50 -12.15
C HIS A 213 -4.66 3.68 -13.43
N GLN A 214 -5.71 3.82 -14.24
CA GLN A 214 -5.74 3.17 -15.56
C GLN A 214 -4.84 3.91 -16.56
N ASN A 215 -4.76 5.24 -16.47
CA ASN A 215 -4.04 6.09 -17.41
C ASN A 215 -2.80 6.77 -16.80
N ASP A 216 -2.76 6.87 -15.47
CA ASP A 216 -1.71 7.49 -14.66
C ASP A 216 -1.35 6.55 -13.47
N PRO A 217 -0.63 5.45 -13.73
CA PRO A 217 -0.27 4.49 -12.68
C PRO A 217 0.77 5.02 -11.67
N HIS A 218 1.36 6.19 -11.95
CA HIS A 218 2.36 6.84 -11.09
C HIS A 218 1.77 7.98 -10.24
N GLU A 219 0.49 8.32 -10.43
CA GLU A 219 -0.20 9.41 -9.72
C GLU A 219 0.47 10.76 -9.96
N TRP A 220 0.90 11.01 -11.19
CA TRP A 220 1.62 12.22 -11.59
C TRP A 220 0.71 13.39 -11.97
N ASN A 221 -0.59 13.16 -12.17
CA ASN A 221 -1.51 14.22 -12.55
C ASN A 221 -2.71 14.25 -11.62
N ASN A 222 -2.74 15.24 -10.72
CA ASN A 222 -3.85 15.46 -9.82
C ASN A 222 -5.04 16.09 -10.57
N LEU A 223 -6.03 15.24 -10.88
CA LEU A 223 -7.24 15.61 -11.60
C LEU A 223 -8.25 16.41 -10.76
N ALA A 224 -7.97 16.60 -9.46
CA ALA A 224 -8.73 17.48 -8.58
C ALA A 224 -8.10 18.88 -8.45
N ASN A 225 -6.92 19.11 -9.03
CA ASN A 225 -6.28 20.42 -9.00
C ASN A 225 -7.04 21.41 -9.90
N GLY A 226 -7.34 22.60 -9.39
CA GLY A 226 -8.16 23.61 -10.10
C GLY A 226 -9.64 23.24 -10.16
N GLU A 227 -10.28 23.43 -11.32
CA GLU A 227 -11.69 23.06 -11.56
C GLU A 227 -11.77 21.71 -12.29
N PRO A 228 -12.25 20.64 -11.63
CA PRO A 228 -12.36 19.33 -12.28
C PRO A 228 -13.43 19.34 -13.36
N ASN A 229 -13.14 18.71 -14.50
CA ASN A 229 -14.16 18.54 -15.54
C ASN A 229 -15.39 17.75 -15.01
N PRO A 230 -16.55 17.82 -15.68
CA PRO A 230 -17.78 17.20 -15.18
C PRO A 230 -17.70 15.69 -14.92
N SER A 231 -16.85 14.97 -15.66
CA SER A 231 -16.65 13.52 -15.44
C SER A 231 -15.84 13.24 -14.18
N HIS A 232 -14.76 13.99 -13.94
CA HIS A 232 -13.94 13.86 -12.73
C HIS A 232 -14.71 14.31 -11.49
N ALA A 233 -15.51 15.39 -11.58
CA ALA A 233 -16.38 15.84 -10.51
C ALA A 233 -17.39 14.75 -10.06
N LYS A 234 -17.96 13.98 -11.01
CA LYS A 234 -18.83 12.83 -10.70
C LYS A 234 -18.08 11.73 -9.96
N VAL A 235 -16.83 11.44 -10.35
CA VAL A 235 -15.99 10.45 -9.68
C VAL A 235 -15.66 10.89 -8.25
N ILE A 236 -15.25 12.14 -8.05
CA ILE A 236 -14.98 12.74 -6.74
C ILE A 236 -16.22 12.63 -5.85
N ALA A 237 -17.39 13.07 -6.34
CA ALA A 237 -18.63 13.02 -5.57
C ALA A 237 -19.01 11.58 -5.17
N ARG A 238 -18.75 10.59 -6.04
CA ARG A 238 -18.99 9.17 -5.75
C ARG A 238 -18.03 8.63 -4.68
N LEU A 239 -16.73 8.91 -4.79
CA LEU A 239 -15.72 8.39 -3.86
C LEU A 239 -15.77 9.11 -2.51
N LYS A 240 -16.11 10.40 -2.49
CA LYS A 240 -16.30 11.19 -1.27
C LYS A 240 -17.37 10.60 -0.35
N LYS A 241 -18.41 9.97 -0.92
CA LYS A 241 -19.44 9.22 -0.16
C LYS A 241 -18.89 7.99 0.58
N ARG A 242 -17.68 7.52 0.25
CA ARG A 242 -17.02 6.39 0.89
C ARG A 242 -16.07 6.81 2.02
N LEU A 243 -15.84 8.11 2.22
CA LEU A 243 -15.03 8.58 3.33
C LEU A 243 -15.66 8.14 4.67
N PRO A 244 -14.84 7.92 5.72
CA PRO A 244 -15.35 7.66 7.06
C PRO A 244 -16.34 8.74 7.50
N LYS A 245 -17.49 8.32 8.02
CA LYS A 245 -18.50 9.24 8.58
C LYS A 245 -18.09 9.81 9.93
N THR A 246 -17.30 9.05 10.67
CA THR A 246 -16.83 9.40 12.02
C THR A 246 -15.31 9.37 12.02
N ASN A 247 -14.69 10.51 12.37
CA ASN A 247 -13.24 10.62 12.51
C ASN A 247 -12.87 10.75 13.98
N ALA A 248 -12.29 9.68 14.53
CA ALA A 248 -11.77 9.71 15.89
C ALA A 248 -10.56 10.65 15.99
N PRO A 249 -10.38 11.36 17.11
CA PRO A 249 -9.15 12.12 17.35
C PRO A 249 -7.94 11.19 17.33
N GLN A 250 -6.80 11.71 16.91
CA GLN A 250 -5.55 10.97 16.96
C GLN A 250 -5.25 10.64 18.43
N ARG A 251 -5.06 9.35 18.72
CA ARG A 251 -4.68 8.92 20.08
C ARG A 251 -3.37 9.59 20.47
N SER A 252 -3.34 10.23 21.63
CA SER A 252 -2.09 10.69 22.25
C SER A 252 -1.19 9.47 22.45
N ARG A 253 0.07 9.59 22.05
CA ARG A 253 1.10 8.59 22.38
C ARG A 253 1.47 8.67 23.85
#